data_AF-A0A7K3GDU1-F1
#
_entry.id   AF-A0A7K3GDU1-F1
#
_cell.length_a   1.000
_cell.length_b   1.000
_cell.length_c   1.000
_cell.angle_alpha   90.00
_cell.angle_beta   90.00
_cell.angle_gamma   90.00
#
_symmetry.space_group_name_H-M   'P 1'
#
loop_
_entity.id
_entity.type
_entity.pdbx_description
1 polymer ?
#
loop_
_entity_poly.entity_id
_entity_poly.type
_entity_poly.pdbx_seq_one_letter_code
_entity_poly.pdbx_strand_id
1 'polypeptide(L)'
;MITSPTNIPSGDRRTVRVALPPAPVALVLVDRDGDVWRQAGTTAAGEPLMVCDSPQNPEDRGEGESFPWTPEAIRAWFGPVRTLGGAA
;
A
#
# COMPACT_ATOMS: atom_id res chain seq x y z
N MET A 1 -30.58 -6.96 58.89
CA MET A 1 -30.16 -5.69 58.27
C MET A 1 -28.64 -5.63 58.39
N ILE A 2 -27.90 -5.90 57.32
CA ILE A 2 -26.43 -5.83 57.31
C ILE A 2 -26.05 -5.03 56.05
N THR A 3 -25.46 -3.86 56.29
CA THR A 3 -24.86 -2.99 55.27
C THR A 3 -23.48 -3.50 54.91
N SER A 4 -23.18 -3.64 53.63
CA SER A 4 -21.82 -3.79 53.11
C SER A 4 -21.64 -2.84 51.94
N PRO A 5 -20.82 -1.78 52.04
CA PRO A 5 -20.34 -1.05 50.88
C PRO A 5 -18.96 -1.60 50.51
N THR A 6 -18.89 -2.61 49.65
CA THR A 6 -17.62 -2.94 48.99
C THR A 6 -17.55 -2.11 47.71
N ASN A 7 -17.07 -0.88 47.87
CA ASN A 7 -16.63 -0.04 46.77
C ASN A 7 -15.44 -0.76 46.11
N ILE A 8 -15.70 -1.49 45.03
CA ILE A 8 -14.67 -2.06 44.17
C ILE A 8 -13.97 -0.85 43.54
N PRO A 9 -12.67 -0.61 43.77
CA PRO A 9 -11.97 0.44 43.07
C PRO A 9 -12.02 0.07 41.58
N SER A 10 -12.81 0.82 40.82
CA SER A 10 -12.83 0.73 39.36
C SER A 10 -11.41 1.00 38.90
N GLY A 11 -10.71 -0.09 38.59
CA GLY A 11 -9.37 -0.05 38.05
C GLY A 11 -9.37 0.91 36.87
N ASP A 12 -8.50 1.91 36.98
CA ASP A 12 -8.14 2.89 35.98
C ASP A 12 -7.92 2.17 34.64
N ARG A 13 -8.97 2.07 33.82
CA ARG A 13 -8.89 1.53 32.45
C ARG A 13 -8.18 2.58 31.61
N ARG A 14 -6.86 2.69 31.77
CA ARG A 14 -6.01 3.46 30.86
C ARG A 14 -6.13 2.84 29.48
N THR A 15 -6.93 3.47 28.62
CA THR A 15 -6.94 3.16 27.20
C THR A 15 -5.58 3.58 26.64
N VAL A 16 -4.67 2.62 26.50
CA VAL A 16 -3.40 2.85 25.79
C VAL A 16 -3.74 3.02 24.31
N ARG A 17 -3.72 4.25 23.82
CA ARG A 17 -3.78 4.52 22.38
C ARG A 17 -2.44 4.12 21.78
N VAL A 18 -2.38 2.92 21.21
CA VAL A 18 -1.26 2.52 20.35
C VAL A 18 -1.46 3.26 19.03
N ALA A 19 -0.58 4.21 18.73
CA ALA A 19 -0.51 4.78 17.39
C ALA A 19 0.01 3.69 16.46
N LEU A 20 -0.86 3.16 15.61
CA LEU A 20 -0.44 2.32 14.50
C LEU A 20 0.44 3.19 13.59
N PRO A 21 1.62 2.72 13.17
CA PRO A 21 2.38 3.43 12.15
C PRO A 21 1.49 3.62 10.92
N PRO A 22 1.59 4.78 10.24
CA PRO A 22 0.82 4.99 9.01
C PRO A 22 1.13 3.86 8.04
N ALA A 23 0.07 3.21 7.54
CA ALA A 23 0.23 2.22 6.49
C ALA A 23 0.90 2.91 5.29
N PRO A 24 1.91 2.27 4.65
CA PRO A 24 2.50 2.85 3.45
C PRO A 24 1.39 3.08 2.43
N VAL A 25 1.27 4.33 1.95
CA VAL A 25 0.30 4.69 0.92
C VAL A 25 0.70 3.91 -0.34
N ALA A 26 -0.17 3.01 -0.80
CA ALA A 26 0.11 2.18 -1.96
C ALA A 26 0.43 3.07 -3.18
N LEU A 27 1.56 2.81 -3.84
CA LEU A 27 1.96 3.54 -5.03
C LEU A 27 1.02 3.21 -6.19
N VAL A 28 0.49 4.25 -6.85
CA VAL A 28 -0.32 4.12 -8.06
C VAL A 28 0.26 5.01 -9.15
N LEU A 29 0.57 4.41 -10.29
CA LEU A 29 1.07 5.09 -11.48
C LEU A 29 0.06 4.95 -12.62
N VAL A 30 0.02 5.95 -13.49
CA VAL A 30 -0.73 5.86 -14.76
C VAL A 30 0.18 6.32 -15.88
N ASP A 31 0.30 5.52 -16.92
CA ASP A 31 1.16 5.82 -18.05
C ASP A 31 0.49 6.66 -19.13
N ARG A 32 1.16 6.80 -20.28
CA ARG A 32 0.71 7.61 -21.41
C ARG A 32 -0.54 7.06 -22.09
N ASP A 33 -0.70 5.75 -22.06
CA ASP A 33 -1.78 5.02 -22.73
C ASP A 33 -3.01 4.92 -21.80
N GLY A 34 -2.82 5.32 -20.53
CA GLY A 34 -3.86 5.38 -19.51
C GLY A 34 -3.92 4.12 -18.65
N ASP A 35 -2.98 3.20 -18.83
CA ASP A 35 -2.91 1.96 -18.08
C ASP A 35 -2.51 2.25 -16.64
N VAL A 36 -3.20 1.59 -15.71
CA VAL A 36 -3.08 1.84 -14.28
C VAL A 36 -2.21 0.76 -13.64
N TRP A 37 -1.12 1.21 -13.04
CA TRP A 37 -0.13 0.38 -12.36
C TRP A 37 -0.30 0.50 -10.86
N ARG A 38 -0.48 -0.63 -10.17
CA ARG A 38 -0.67 -0.71 -8.72
C ARG A 38 0.47 -1.46 -8.07
N GLN A 39 0.88 -1.02 -6.89
CA GLN A 39 1.86 -1.76 -6.11
C GLN A 39 1.28 -3.10 -5.63
N ALA A 40 1.88 -4.20 -6.06
CA ALA A 40 1.55 -5.56 -5.63
C ALA A 40 2.50 -6.10 -4.55
N GLY A 41 3.68 -5.50 -4.41
CA GLY A 41 4.66 -5.93 -3.42
C GLY A 41 5.88 -5.03 -3.38
N THR A 42 6.96 -5.59 -2.83
CA THR A 42 8.28 -4.95 -2.79
C THR A 42 9.37 -5.98 -3.08
N THR A 43 10.45 -5.57 -3.73
CA THR A 43 11.67 -6.37 -3.87
C THR A 43 12.36 -6.57 -2.52
N ALA A 44 13.34 -7.47 -2.45
CA ALA A 44 14.17 -7.64 -1.25
C ALA A 44 14.93 -6.36 -0.84
N ALA A 45 15.14 -5.43 -1.78
CA ALA A 45 15.75 -4.14 -1.53
C ALA A 45 14.74 -3.05 -1.10
N GLY A 46 13.45 -3.40 -1.02
CA GLY A 46 12.37 -2.48 -0.63
C GLY A 46 11.79 -1.65 -1.79
N GLU A 47 12.15 -1.93 -3.03
CA GLU A 47 11.61 -1.23 -4.20
C GLU A 47 10.18 -1.70 -4.52
N PRO A 48 9.22 -0.82 -4.83
CA PRO A 48 7.87 -1.23 -5.21
C PRO A 48 7.86 -2.13 -6.44
N LEU A 49 7.10 -3.21 -6.36
CA LEU A 49 6.75 -4.05 -7.51
C LEU A 49 5.35 -3.69 -7.96
N MET A 50 5.19 -3.44 -9.25
CA MET A 50 4.00 -2.87 -9.85
C MET A 50 3.35 -3.89 -10.80
N VAL A 51 2.02 -3.92 -10.83
CA VAL A 51 1.22 -4.74 -11.74
C VAL A 51 0.18 -3.88 -12.45
N CYS A 52 -0.17 -4.25 -13.68
CA CYS A 52 -1.26 -3.66 -14.43
C CYS A 52 -2.38 -4.69 -14.62
N ASP A 53 -3.55 -4.50 -13.99
CA ASP A 53 -4.64 -5.48 -14.04
C ASP A 53 -5.29 -5.59 -15.44
N SER A 54 -5.26 -4.50 -16.19
CA SER A 54 -5.95 -4.35 -17.49
C SER A 54 -5.08 -3.56 -18.47
N PRO A 55 -3.91 -4.09 -18.86
CA PRO A 55 -3.03 -3.42 -19.79
C PRO A 55 -3.64 -3.45 -21.20
N GLN A 56 -3.29 -2.47 -22.03
CA GLN A 56 -3.64 -2.50 -23.46
C GLN A 56 -3.03 -3.73 -24.15
N ASN A 57 -1.81 -4.12 -23.77
CA ASN A 57 -1.13 -5.30 -24.27
C ASN A 57 -1.02 -6.36 -23.16
N PRO A 58 -1.49 -7.60 -23.35
CA PRO A 58 -1.45 -8.65 -22.32
C PRO A 58 -0.07 -8.93 -21.73
N GLU A 59 0.99 -8.67 -22.51
CA GLU A 59 2.39 -8.83 -22.11
C GLU A 59 2.85 -7.79 -21.07
N ASP A 60 2.10 -6.71 -20.84
CA ASP A 60 2.50 -5.63 -19.91
C ASP A 60 1.89 -5.79 -18.51
N ARG A 61 1.21 -6.91 -18.23
CA ARG A 61 0.47 -7.15 -16.98
C ARG A 61 1.35 -7.08 -15.72
N GLY A 62 2.65 -7.34 -15.84
CA GLY A 62 3.57 -7.38 -14.69
C GLY A 62 3.44 -8.65 -13.86
N GLU A 63 2.97 -9.73 -14.48
CA GLU A 63 2.86 -11.07 -13.91
C GLU A 63 3.55 -12.10 -14.84
N GLY A 64 4.10 -13.18 -14.26
CA GLY A 64 4.73 -14.25 -15.06
C GLY A 64 6.03 -13.81 -15.74
N GLU A 65 6.14 -13.99 -17.07
CA GLU A 65 7.34 -13.61 -17.84
C GLU A 65 7.50 -12.08 -18.00
N SER A 66 6.43 -11.32 -17.79
CA SER A 66 6.44 -9.85 -17.80
C SER A 66 6.86 -9.23 -16.46
N PHE A 67 7.16 -10.07 -15.47
CA PHE A 67 7.63 -9.66 -14.15
C PHE A 67 9.16 -9.50 -14.13
N PRO A 68 9.73 -8.55 -13.35
CA PRO A 68 9.06 -7.53 -12.54
C PRO A 68 9.06 -6.13 -13.20
N TRP A 69 7.96 -5.39 -13.01
CA TRP A 69 7.92 -3.96 -13.28
C TRP A 69 8.16 -3.15 -12.00
N THR A 70 9.16 -2.27 -12.04
CA THR A 70 9.40 -1.27 -11.00
C THR A 70 8.94 0.11 -11.46
N PRO A 71 8.75 1.09 -10.56
CA PRO A 71 8.38 2.46 -10.93
C PRO A 71 9.36 3.09 -11.93
N GLU A 72 10.65 2.80 -11.79
CA GLU A 72 11.68 3.30 -12.71
C GLU A 72 11.51 2.67 -14.10
N ALA A 73 11.35 1.35 -14.17
CA ALA A 73 11.12 0.64 -15.42
C ALA A 73 9.83 1.13 -16.12
N ILE A 74 8.75 1.34 -15.38
CA ILE A 74 7.49 1.85 -15.94
C ILE A 74 7.68 3.25 -16.54
N ARG A 75 8.40 4.13 -15.85
CA ARG A 75 8.70 5.48 -16.37
C ARG A 75 9.56 5.44 -17.63
N ALA A 76 10.48 4.49 -17.74
CA ALA A 76 11.34 4.32 -18.90
C ALA A 76 10.59 3.78 -20.13
N TRP A 77 9.70 2.80 -19.93
CA TRP A 77 9.05 2.08 -21.04
C TRP A 77 7.69 2.68 -21.45
N PHE A 78 6.88 3.10 -20.48
CA PHE A 78 5.52 3.58 -20.70
C PHE A 78 5.38 5.10 -20.51
N GLY A 79 6.51 5.81 -20.39
CA GLY A 79 6.58 7.26 -20.24
C GLY A 79 5.85 8.05 -21.36
N PRO A 80 5.21 9.18 -21.02
CA PRO A 80 5.13 9.83 -19.70
C PRO A 80 4.22 9.12 -18.67
N VAL A 81 4.57 9.23 -17.38
CA VAL A 81 3.83 8.58 -16.27
C VAL A 81 3.47 9.61 -15.19
N ARG A 82 2.20 9.61 -14.77
CA ARG A 82 1.69 10.38 -13.62
C ARG A 82 1.59 9.51 -12.37
N THR A 83 1.85 10.08 -11.21
CA THR A 83 1.68 9.42 -9.92
C THR A 83 0.39 9.89 -9.25
N LEU A 84 -0.48 8.96 -8.88
CA LEU A 84 -1.78 9.24 -8.26
C LEU A 84 -1.80 9.00 -6.73
N GLY A 85 -0.77 8.35 -6.20
CA GLY A 85 -0.60 8.08 -4.78
C GLY A 85 0.75 7.45 -4.51
N GLY A 86 1.35 7.76 -3.36
CA GLY A 86 2.71 7.43 -2.96
C GLY A 86 3.24 8.60 -2.13
N ALA A 87 3.65 8.34 -0.88
CA ALA A 87 4.19 9.40 -0.03
C ALA A 87 5.45 10.00 -0.68
N ALA A 88 5.46 11.33 -0.82
CA ALA A 88 6.64 12.11 -1.17
C ALA A 88 7.64 12.12 0.00
#